data_AF-G0V8A2-F1
#
_entry.id   AF-G0V8A2-F1
#
_cell.length_a   1.000
_cell.length_b   1.000
_cell.length_c   1.000
_cell.angle_alpha   90.00
_cell.angle_beta   90.00
_cell.angle_gamma   90.00
#
_symmetry.space_group_name_H-M   'P 1'
#
loop_
_entity.id
_entity.type
_entity.pdbx_description
1 polymer ?
#
loop_
_entity_poly.entity_id
_entity_poly.type
_entity_poly.pdbx_seq_one_letter_code
_entity_poly.pdbx_strand_id
1 'polypeptide(L)'
;MDYLPFIDKSTDESLFTYMKEVERQIDQELVRNKKKNNTKQDGLHPTTLELIRSWNIPKETRFDNLSFKEYLKDSKKDSVGRDKEERILKKYRARNPGIDPSRYSISKPKDPEILAISSSYLRHQHIILKSCLPKTIVNQWAINNDFVANNNERLQQVLNTQEKQIDDLTKYRKSVQEQSERTFKKINKQWKDNLVKNLLTGDE
;
A
#
# COMPACT_ATOMS: atom_id res chain seq x y z
N MET A 1 -16.56 21.65 -12.13
CA MET A 1 -16.65 20.36 -11.41
C MET A 1 -17.11 19.25 -12.34
N ASP A 2 -18.11 19.47 -13.20
CA ASP A 2 -18.53 18.46 -14.18
C ASP A 2 -17.69 18.50 -15.47
N TYR A 3 -16.85 17.48 -15.63
CA TYR A 3 -16.25 17.06 -16.90
C TYR A 3 -16.80 15.66 -17.20
N LEU A 4 -17.29 15.41 -18.42
CA LEU A 4 -18.05 14.21 -18.76
C LEU A 4 -17.22 13.29 -19.68
N PRO A 5 -16.36 12.42 -19.14
CA PRO A 5 -15.36 11.67 -19.92
C PRO A 5 -15.92 10.75 -21.00
N PHE A 6 -17.19 10.30 -20.91
CA PHE A 6 -17.79 9.45 -21.95
C PHE A 6 -18.36 10.25 -23.12
N ILE A 7 -18.66 11.53 -22.93
CA ILE A 7 -19.27 12.43 -23.94
C ILE A 7 -18.24 13.38 -24.52
N ASP A 8 -17.38 13.96 -23.68
CA ASP A 8 -16.40 14.99 -24.02
C ASP A 8 -15.17 14.38 -24.74
N LYS A 9 -15.40 13.35 -25.56
CA LYS A 9 -14.39 12.70 -26.39
C LYS A 9 -14.00 13.63 -27.53
N SER A 10 -13.01 14.47 -27.27
CA SER A 10 -12.30 15.20 -28.32
C SER A 10 -11.25 14.28 -28.98
N THR A 11 -10.88 14.57 -30.22
CA THR A 11 -9.75 13.93 -30.91
C THR A 11 -8.49 13.99 -30.05
N ASP A 12 -7.66 12.95 -30.05
CA ASP A 12 -6.49 12.83 -29.18
C ASP A 12 -5.55 14.06 -29.23
N GLU A 13 -5.35 14.66 -30.41
CA GLU A 13 -4.54 15.89 -30.57
C GLU A 13 -5.17 17.14 -29.94
N SER A 14 -6.49 17.30 -30.06
CA SER A 14 -7.21 18.41 -29.44
C SER A 14 -7.31 18.26 -27.91
N LEU A 15 -7.43 17.03 -27.42
CA LEU A 15 -7.43 16.73 -25.99
C LEU A 15 -6.07 17.03 -25.38
N PHE A 16 -4.98 16.59 -26.02
CA PHE A 16 -3.62 16.84 -25.53
C PHE A 16 -3.29 18.32 -25.44
N THR A 17 -3.69 19.10 -26.46
CA THR A 17 -3.48 20.55 -26.48
C THR A 17 -4.30 21.26 -25.40
N TYR A 18 -5.55 20.85 -25.20
CA TYR A 18 -6.40 21.36 -24.14
C TYR A 18 -5.85 21.03 -22.75
N MET A 19 -5.45 19.78 -22.51
CA MET A 19 -4.87 19.35 -21.23
C MET A 19 -3.59 20.12 -20.90
N LYS A 20 -2.70 20.32 -21.89
CA LYS A 20 -1.47 21.10 -21.71
C LYS A 20 -1.75 22.55 -21.33
N GLU A 21 -2.78 23.17 -21.92
CA GLU A 21 -3.16 24.54 -21.58
C GLU A 21 -3.80 24.62 -20.19
N VAL A 22 -4.63 23.63 -19.81
CA VAL A 22 -5.21 23.54 -18.45
C VAL A 22 -4.11 23.35 -17.41
N GLU A 23 -3.15 22.44 -17.64
CA GLU A 23 -1.99 22.24 -16.77
C GLU A 23 -1.18 23.52 -16.59
N ARG A 24 -0.92 24.25 -17.69
CA ARG A 24 -0.22 25.54 -17.65
C ARG A 24 -0.95 26.55 -16.75
N GLN A 25 -2.28 26.60 -16.83
CA GLN A 25 -3.10 27.50 -16.00
C GLN A 25 -3.10 27.07 -14.52
N ILE A 26 -3.19 25.76 -14.24
CA ILE A 26 -3.08 25.21 -12.89
C ILE A 26 -1.72 25.58 -12.28
N ASP A 27 -0.62 25.40 -13.01
CA ASP A 27 0.72 25.72 -12.53
C ASP A 27 0.89 27.21 -12.21
N GLN A 28 0.32 28.09 -13.03
CA GLN A 28 0.32 29.53 -12.78
C GLN A 28 -0.42 29.88 -11.49
N GLU A 29 -1.59 29.28 -11.26
CA GLU A 29 -2.36 29.49 -10.05
C GLU A 29 -1.68 28.88 -8.81
N LEU A 30 -1.04 27.72 -8.94
CA LEU A 30 -0.23 27.12 -7.87
C LEU A 30 0.95 28.00 -7.48
N VAL A 31 1.65 28.60 -8.46
CA VAL A 31 2.75 29.55 -8.21
C VAL A 31 2.23 30.83 -7.55
N ARG A 32 1.07 31.37 -8.00
CA ARG A 32 0.42 32.54 -7.37
C ARG A 32 0.00 32.25 -5.94
N ASN A 33 -0.59 31.10 -5.67
CA ASN A 33 -1.04 30.69 -4.33
C ASN A 33 0.12 30.40 -3.39
N LYS A 34 1.20 29.78 -3.86
CA LYS A 34 2.44 29.59 -3.06
C LYS A 34 3.09 30.92 -2.65
N LYS A 35 2.98 31.98 -3.48
CA LYS A 35 3.48 33.32 -3.16
C LYS A 35 2.60 34.07 -2.16
N LYS A 36 1.28 33.83 -2.16
CA LYS A 36 0.32 34.48 -1.24
C LYS A 36 0.19 33.78 0.10
N ASN A 37 0.18 32.45 0.09
CA ASN A 37 0.01 31.62 1.28
C ASN A 37 1.32 30.88 1.53
N ASN A 38 2.09 31.34 2.52
CA ASN A 38 3.36 30.74 2.95
C ASN A 38 3.17 29.35 3.62
N THR A 39 2.04 28.70 3.37
CA THR A 39 1.63 27.42 3.94
C THR A 39 1.78 26.33 2.88
N LYS A 40 2.67 25.37 3.17
CA LYS A 40 2.78 24.10 2.46
C LYS A 40 1.45 23.34 2.63
N GLN A 41 0.47 23.61 1.78
CA GLN A 41 -0.69 22.74 1.67
C GLN A 41 -0.19 21.48 0.95
N ASP A 42 0.05 20.42 1.72
CA ASP A 42 0.27 19.08 1.16
C ASP A 42 -0.95 18.80 0.27
N GLY A 43 -0.73 18.58 -1.03
CA GLY A 43 -1.76 18.48 -2.07
C GLY A 43 -2.70 17.28 -1.95
N LEU A 44 -2.93 16.78 -0.74
CA LEU A 44 -3.89 15.74 -0.42
C LEU A 44 -5.26 16.35 -0.17
N HIS A 45 -6.28 15.71 -0.73
CA HIS A 45 -7.67 16.06 -0.51
C HIS A 45 -8.03 15.96 0.99
N PRO A 46 -8.87 16.87 1.53
CA PRO A 46 -9.19 16.91 2.97
C PRO A 46 -9.69 15.57 3.53
N THR A 47 -10.52 14.85 2.77
CA THR A 47 -11.02 13.52 3.15
C THR A 47 -9.91 12.46 3.19
N THR A 48 -8.90 12.57 2.32
CA THR A 48 -7.75 11.65 2.34
C THR A 48 -6.84 11.94 3.52
N LEU A 49 -6.66 13.23 3.86
CA LEU A 49 -5.99 13.64 5.09
C LEU A 49 -6.76 13.15 6.32
N GLU A 50 -8.09 13.22 6.29
CA GLU A 50 -8.95 12.73 7.37
C GLU A 50 -8.88 11.22 7.49
N LEU A 51 -8.83 10.46 6.39
CA LEU A 51 -8.58 9.01 6.39
C LEU A 51 -7.19 8.66 6.93
N ILE A 52 -6.16 9.40 6.55
CA ILE A 52 -4.79 9.20 7.08
C ILE A 52 -4.75 9.53 8.58
N ARG A 53 -5.46 10.57 9.02
CA ARG A 53 -5.56 10.97 10.43
C ARG A 53 -6.44 10.01 11.24
N SER A 54 -7.49 9.46 10.64
CA SER A 54 -8.41 8.51 11.26
C SER A 54 -7.87 7.08 11.21
N TRP A 55 -6.83 6.82 10.41
CA TRP A 55 -5.99 5.64 10.52
C TRP A 55 -5.17 5.69 11.81
N ASN A 56 -5.87 5.53 12.93
CA ASN A 56 -5.28 5.17 14.20
C ASN A 56 -4.79 3.73 14.08
N ILE A 57 -3.56 3.57 13.59
CA ILE A 57 -2.77 2.38 13.92
C ILE A 57 -2.73 2.35 15.45
N PRO A 58 -3.34 1.37 16.13
CA PRO A 58 -3.22 1.24 17.58
C PRO A 58 -1.74 1.38 17.93
N LYS A 59 -1.40 2.19 18.92
CA LYS A 59 0.01 2.39 19.31
C LYS A 59 0.67 1.05 19.67
N GLU A 60 -0.12 0.02 19.99
CA GLU A 60 0.33 -1.36 20.21
C GLU A 60 0.71 -2.13 18.92
N THR A 61 0.22 -1.73 17.75
CA THR A 61 0.61 -2.33 16.44
C THR A 61 1.73 -1.58 15.73
N ARG A 62 2.12 -0.41 16.24
CA ARG A 62 3.53 -0.04 16.11
C ARG A 62 4.29 -1.09 16.89
N PHE A 63 4.95 -1.99 16.18
CA PHE A 63 6.19 -2.57 16.67
C PHE A 63 7.20 -1.41 16.86
N ASP A 64 6.96 -0.55 17.85
CA ASP A 64 7.94 0.30 18.49
C ASP A 64 8.81 -0.62 19.37
N ASN A 65 9.34 -1.68 18.76
CA ASN A 65 10.66 -2.15 19.10
C ASN A 65 11.58 -0.98 18.72
N LEU A 66 11.68 0.01 19.61
CA LEU A 66 12.74 1.02 19.60
C LEU A 66 14.08 0.35 19.28
N SER A 67 14.29 -0.84 19.84
CA SER A 67 15.43 -1.71 19.60
C SER A 67 15.54 -2.25 18.16
N PHE A 68 14.45 -2.59 17.46
CA PHE A 68 14.50 -3.08 16.07
C PHE A 68 14.67 -1.93 15.07
N LYS A 69 14.08 -0.76 15.35
CA LYS A 69 14.32 0.46 14.56
C LYS A 69 15.74 1.00 14.74
N GLU A 70 16.32 0.90 15.93
CA GLU A 70 17.73 1.19 16.18
C GLU A 70 18.64 0.19 15.43
N TYR A 71 18.30 -1.11 15.48
CA TYR A 71 19.01 -2.16 14.74
C TYR A 71 19.00 -1.93 13.21
N LEU A 72 17.85 -1.53 12.65
CA LEU A 72 17.70 -1.28 11.21
C LEU A 72 18.32 0.03 10.72
N LYS A 73 18.44 1.05 11.58
CA LYS A 73 19.01 2.35 11.20
C LYS A 73 20.52 2.31 11.04
N ASP A 74 21.21 1.49 11.82
CA ASP A 74 22.68 1.44 11.84
C ASP A 74 23.28 0.41 10.87
N SER A 75 22.48 -0.52 10.33
CA SER A 75 22.92 -1.53 9.35
C SER A 75 23.36 -0.93 7.99
N LYS A 76 23.07 0.34 7.70
CA LYS A 76 23.37 0.98 6.41
C LYS A 76 24.65 1.82 6.37
N LYS A 77 25.45 1.90 7.43
CA LYS A 77 26.66 2.72 7.45
C LYS A 77 27.88 1.97 7.98
N ASP A 78 28.68 1.52 7.01
CA ASP A 78 30.12 1.27 7.07
C ASP A 78 30.65 0.32 8.16
N SER A 79 31.79 -0.29 7.84
CA SER A 79 32.52 -1.27 8.66
C SER A 79 32.88 -0.84 10.09
N VAL A 80 32.62 0.42 10.46
CA VAL A 80 32.77 1.03 11.81
C VAL A 80 31.54 0.79 12.70
N GLY A 81 30.40 0.37 12.14
CA GLY A 81 29.15 0.11 12.87
C GLY A 81 29.19 -1.14 13.76
N ARG A 82 30.03 -2.13 13.44
CA ARG A 82 30.15 -3.39 14.19
C ARG A 82 30.56 -3.16 15.65
N ASP A 83 31.49 -2.24 15.91
CA ASP A 83 31.96 -1.95 17.27
C ASP A 83 30.91 -1.24 18.14
N LYS A 84 29.99 -0.50 17.52
CA LYS A 84 28.88 0.16 18.24
C LYS A 84 27.69 -0.78 18.43
N GLU A 85 27.36 -1.57 17.40
CA GLU A 85 26.37 -2.64 17.48
C GLU A 85 26.75 -3.64 18.59
N GLU A 86 28.01 -4.06 18.64
CA GLU A 86 28.50 -4.99 19.66
C GLU A 86 28.45 -4.39 21.07
N ARG A 87 28.66 -3.07 21.24
CA ARG A 87 28.50 -2.39 22.54
C ARG A 87 27.03 -2.35 23.01
N ILE A 88 26.08 -2.12 22.10
CA ILE A 88 24.65 -2.11 22.42
C ILE A 88 24.18 -3.52 22.73
N LEU A 89 24.56 -4.50 21.91
CA LEU A 89 24.28 -5.92 22.13
C LEU A 89 24.90 -6.41 23.44
N LYS A 90 26.10 -5.94 23.82
CA LYS A 90 26.75 -6.29 25.09
C LYS A 90 25.99 -5.75 26.31
N LYS A 91 25.51 -4.50 26.26
CA LYS A 91 24.64 -3.94 27.32
C LYS A 91 23.32 -4.70 27.44
N TYR A 92 22.76 -5.13 26.31
CA TYR A 92 21.52 -5.92 26.28
C TYR A 92 21.72 -7.34 26.83
N ARG A 93 22.75 -8.06 26.37
CA ARG A 93 23.14 -9.39 26.87
C ARG A 93 23.47 -9.37 28.37
N ALA A 94 24.03 -8.27 28.89
CA ALA A 94 24.31 -8.11 30.32
C ALA A 94 23.03 -7.95 31.16
N ARG A 95 21.97 -7.36 30.58
CA ARG A 95 20.69 -7.14 31.27
C ARG A 95 19.74 -8.34 31.13
N ASN A 96 19.77 -9.00 29.97
CA ASN A 96 19.02 -10.19 29.65
C ASN A 96 20.01 -11.26 29.19
N PRO A 97 20.57 -12.07 30.12
CA PRO A 97 21.46 -13.16 29.74
C PRO A 97 20.67 -14.16 28.89
N GLY A 98 20.92 -14.13 27.58
CA GLY A 98 20.40 -15.13 26.65
C GLY A 98 21.09 -16.48 26.87
N ILE A 99 20.61 -17.51 26.18
CA ILE A 99 21.29 -18.80 26.12
C ILE A 99 22.67 -18.56 25.49
N ASP A 100 23.75 -18.88 26.22
CA ASP A 100 25.11 -18.75 25.71
C ASP A 100 25.34 -19.75 24.57
N PRO A 101 25.49 -19.29 23.31
CA PRO A 101 25.72 -20.18 22.18
C PRO A 101 27.12 -20.82 22.24
N SER A 102 28.04 -20.26 23.03
CA SER A 102 29.39 -20.80 23.26
C SER A 102 29.33 -22.17 23.95
N ARG A 103 28.25 -22.46 24.68
CA ARG A 103 27.95 -23.79 25.26
C ARG A 103 27.80 -24.89 24.21
N TYR A 104 27.46 -24.52 22.98
CA TYR A 104 27.34 -25.42 21.84
C TYR A 104 28.54 -25.30 20.88
N SER A 105 29.58 -24.54 21.24
CA SER A 105 30.78 -24.38 20.42
C SER A 105 31.67 -25.62 20.52
N ILE A 106 31.98 -26.23 19.37
CA ILE A 106 32.77 -27.48 19.23
C ILE A 106 34.27 -27.24 19.53
N SER A 107 34.66 -26.01 19.89
CA SER A 107 36.06 -25.58 20.05
C SER A 107 36.84 -26.25 21.19
N LYS A 108 36.18 -27.00 22.08
CA LYS A 108 36.79 -27.80 23.16
C LYS A 108 36.39 -29.29 23.06
N PRO A 109 36.98 -30.06 22.15
CA PRO A 109 36.53 -31.42 21.82
C PRO A 109 36.78 -32.49 22.91
N LYS A 110 37.45 -32.15 24.03
CA LYS A 110 37.82 -33.10 25.10
C LYS A 110 37.11 -32.85 26.43
N ASP A 111 36.22 -31.86 26.50
CA ASP A 111 35.44 -31.60 27.71
C ASP A 111 34.26 -32.60 27.79
N PRO A 112 34.18 -33.44 28.84
CA PRO A 112 33.11 -34.42 28.98
C PRO A 112 31.71 -33.79 29.03
N GLU A 113 31.56 -32.56 29.53
CA GLU A 113 30.27 -31.87 29.56
C GLU A 113 29.78 -31.53 28.14
N ILE A 114 30.69 -31.07 27.27
CA ILE A 114 30.38 -30.71 25.88
C ILE A 114 30.02 -31.95 25.06
N LEU A 115 30.68 -33.08 25.32
CA LEU A 115 30.35 -34.36 24.70
C LEU A 115 28.97 -34.87 25.13
N ALA A 116 28.60 -34.72 26.40
CA ALA A 116 27.27 -35.07 26.90
C ALA A 116 26.17 -34.19 26.29
N ILE A 117 26.41 -32.89 26.15
CA ILE A 117 25.49 -31.94 25.49
C ILE A 117 25.32 -32.32 24.02
N SER A 118 26.42 -32.59 23.31
CA SER A 118 26.40 -32.97 21.89
C SER A 118 25.65 -34.28 21.67
N SER A 119 25.89 -35.29 22.52
CA SER A 119 25.17 -36.58 22.49
C SER A 119 23.67 -36.40 22.74
N SER A 120 23.30 -35.55 23.70
CA SER A 120 21.89 -35.24 24.01
C SER A 120 21.20 -34.56 22.82
N TYR A 121 21.87 -33.63 22.16
CA TYR A 121 21.35 -32.94 20.98
C TYR A 121 21.18 -33.87 19.78
N LEU A 122 22.16 -34.75 19.54
CA LEU A 122 22.11 -35.76 18.49
C LEU A 122 20.95 -36.74 18.72
N ARG A 123 20.73 -37.16 19.98
CA ARG A 123 19.62 -38.02 20.36
C ARG A 123 18.27 -37.33 20.17
N HIS A 124 18.17 -36.05 20.53
CA HIS A 124 16.98 -35.24 20.29
C HIS A 124 16.67 -35.13 18.78
N GLN A 125 17.67 -34.81 17.96
CA GLN A 125 17.52 -34.76 16.49
C GLN A 125 17.09 -36.12 15.93
N HIS A 126 17.69 -37.21 16.38
CA HIS A 126 17.30 -38.56 15.96
C HIS A 126 15.83 -38.87 16.30
N ILE A 127 15.38 -38.52 17.51
CA ILE A 127 13.98 -38.72 17.92
C ILE A 127 13.03 -37.87 17.05
N ILE A 128 13.36 -36.61 16.78
CA ILE A 128 12.54 -35.75 15.92
C ILE A 128 12.41 -36.32 14.51
N LEU A 129 13.55 -36.69 13.90
CA LEU A 129 13.60 -37.22 12.53
C LEU A 129 12.86 -38.55 12.42
N LYS A 130 12.97 -39.42 13.42
CA LYS A 130 12.40 -40.77 13.40
C LYS A 130 10.93 -40.81 13.82
N SER A 131 10.55 -40.04 14.82
CA SER A 131 9.26 -40.20 15.51
C SER A 131 8.27 -39.07 15.25
N CYS A 132 8.74 -37.83 15.07
CA CYS A 132 7.87 -36.66 14.98
C CYS A 132 7.62 -36.25 13.53
N LEU A 133 8.67 -35.98 12.76
CA LEU A 133 8.53 -35.47 11.39
C LEU A 133 7.69 -36.38 10.49
N PRO A 134 7.87 -37.71 10.47
CA PRO A 134 7.09 -38.58 9.58
C PRO A 134 5.59 -38.57 9.90
N LYS A 135 5.22 -38.30 11.17
CA LYS A 135 3.83 -38.29 11.62
C LYS A 135 3.14 -36.95 11.35
N THR A 136 3.88 -35.84 11.35
CA THR A 136 3.29 -34.51 11.31
C THR A 136 3.50 -33.79 9.98
N ILE A 137 4.58 -34.05 9.25
CA ILE A 137 4.97 -33.20 8.12
C ILE A 137 4.00 -33.28 6.94
N VAL A 138 3.51 -34.48 6.62
CA VAL A 138 2.57 -34.70 5.50
C VAL A 138 1.23 -34.05 5.82
N ASN A 139 0.70 -34.27 7.02
CA ASN A 139 -0.57 -33.70 7.45
C ASN A 139 -0.49 -32.17 7.55
N GLN A 140 0.59 -31.63 8.12
CA GLN A 140 0.78 -30.18 8.20
C GLN A 140 0.88 -29.56 6.81
N TRP A 141 1.57 -30.22 5.88
CA TRP A 141 1.71 -29.72 4.52
C TRP A 141 0.39 -29.76 3.75
N ALA A 142 -0.38 -30.84 3.89
CA ALA A 142 -1.72 -30.95 3.31
C ALA A 142 -2.65 -29.84 3.83
N ILE A 143 -2.75 -29.66 5.15
CA ILE A 143 -3.58 -28.62 5.78
C ILE A 143 -3.16 -27.22 5.30
N ASN A 144 -1.85 -26.95 5.24
CA ASN A 144 -1.36 -25.66 4.78
C ASN A 144 -1.68 -25.41 3.31
N ASN A 145 -1.55 -26.44 2.46
CA ASN A 145 -1.89 -26.32 1.04
C ASN A 145 -3.39 -26.05 0.85
N ASP A 146 -4.26 -26.77 1.57
CA ASP A 146 -5.71 -26.56 1.52
C ASP A 146 -6.09 -25.15 2.01
N PHE A 147 -5.44 -24.68 3.09
CA PHE A 147 -5.63 -23.33 3.60
C PHE A 147 -5.24 -22.26 2.56
N VAL A 148 -4.09 -22.42 1.90
CA VAL A 148 -3.62 -21.50 0.87
C VAL A 148 -4.54 -21.53 -0.35
N ALA A 149 -4.99 -22.71 -0.79
CA ALA A 149 -5.93 -22.86 -1.91
C ALA A 149 -7.26 -22.16 -1.62
N ASN A 150 -7.85 -22.41 -0.46
CA ASN A 150 -9.12 -21.80 -0.05
C ASN A 150 -9.01 -20.27 0.06
N ASN A 151 -7.89 -19.75 0.58
CA ASN A 151 -7.68 -18.31 0.64
C ASN A 151 -7.53 -17.68 -0.74
N ASN A 152 -6.84 -18.37 -1.66
CA ASN A 152 -6.71 -17.89 -3.03
C ASN A 152 -8.06 -17.82 -3.74
N GLU A 153 -8.90 -18.86 -3.58
CA GLU A 153 -10.26 -18.88 -4.12
C GLU A 153 -11.10 -17.72 -3.57
N ARG A 154 -11.06 -17.49 -2.25
CA ARG A 154 -11.76 -16.36 -1.62
C ARG A 154 -11.29 -15.00 -2.16
N LEU A 155 -9.98 -14.82 -2.34
CA LEU A 155 -9.44 -13.60 -2.92
C LEU A 155 -9.91 -13.40 -4.36
N GLN A 156 -9.96 -14.45 -5.17
CA GLN A 156 -10.51 -14.38 -6.52
C GLN A 156 -11.99 -14.03 -6.52
N GLN A 157 -12.79 -14.57 -5.59
CA GLN A 157 -14.20 -14.21 -5.47
C GLN A 157 -14.39 -12.72 -5.13
N VAL A 158 -13.54 -12.18 -4.24
CA VAL A 158 -13.55 -10.74 -3.91
C VAL A 158 -13.17 -9.90 -5.12
N LEU A 159 -12.11 -10.28 -5.84
CA LEU A 159 -11.69 -9.59 -7.06
C LEU A 159 -12.80 -9.56 -8.11
N ASN A 160 -13.40 -10.72 -8.40
CA ASN A 160 -14.51 -10.82 -9.35
C ASN A 160 -15.71 -9.96 -8.94
N THR A 161 -15.99 -9.85 -7.64
CA THR A 161 -17.08 -9.01 -7.12
C THR A 161 -16.75 -7.53 -7.30
N GLN A 162 -15.52 -7.11 -7.00
CA GLN A 162 -15.08 -5.73 -7.17
C GLN A 162 -15.04 -5.31 -8.64
N GLU A 163 -14.55 -6.18 -9.53
CA GLU A 163 -14.56 -5.94 -10.97
C GLU A 163 -15.98 -5.72 -11.51
N LYS A 164 -16.93 -6.57 -11.10
CA LYS A 164 -18.34 -6.40 -11.46
C LYS A 164 -18.91 -5.08 -10.95
N GLN A 165 -18.63 -4.72 -9.70
CA GLN A 165 -19.07 -3.44 -9.13
C GLN A 165 -18.50 -2.23 -9.90
N ILE A 166 -17.23 -2.28 -10.29
CA ILE A 166 -16.59 -1.24 -11.09
C ILE A 166 -17.24 -1.14 -12.48
N ASP A 167 -17.50 -2.28 -13.12
CA ASP A 167 -18.16 -2.32 -14.43
C ASP A 167 -19.59 -1.78 -14.37
N ASP A 168 -20.37 -2.18 -13.36
CA ASP A 168 -21.74 -1.69 -13.14
C ASP A 168 -21.76 -0.18 -12.89
N LEU A 169 -20.86 0.34 -12.05
CA LEU A 169 -20.71 1.78 -11.83
C LEU A 169 -20.28 2.52 -13.10
N THR A 170 -19.43 1.90 -13.92
CA THR A 170 -18.97 2.48 -15.19
C THR A 170 -20.11 2.56 -16.20
N LYS A 171 -20.89 1.49 -16.33
CA LYS A 171 -22.11 1.45 -17.16
C LYS A 171 -23.14 2.47 -16.70
N TYR A 172 -23.37 2.57 -15.39
CA TYR A 172 -24.26 3.57 -14.81
C TYR A 172 -23.80 5.00 -15.12
N ARG A 173 -22.51 5.32 -14.89
CA ARG A 173 -21.93 6.64 -15.23
C ARG A 173 -22.11 6.96 -16.71
N LYS A 174 -21.84 6.00 -17.60
CA LYS A 174 -22.03 6.16 -19.04
C LYS A 174 -23.49 6.48 -19.39
N SER A 175 -24.44 5.72 -18.85
CA SER A 175 -25.87 5.94 -19.11
C SER A 175 -26.35 7.32 -18.65
N VAL A 176 -25.93 7.74 -17.44
CA VAL A 176 -26.30 9.06 -16.88
C VAL A 176 -25.73 10.17 -17.75
N GLN A 177 -24.46 10.02 -18.16
CA GLN A 177 -23.81 10.95 -19.08
C GLN A 177 -24.61 11.02 -20.39
N GLU A 178 -24.81 9.92 -21.10
CA GLU A 178 -25.57 9.91 -22.37
C GLU A 178 -26.98 10.54 -22.25
N GLN A 179 -27.67 10.34 -21.13
CA GLN A 179 -28.94 11.01 -20.86
C GLN A 179 -28.79 12.53 -20.70
N SER A 180 -27.78 12.97 -19.95
CA SER A 180 -27.46 14.40 -19.77
C SER A 180 -27.03 15.07 -21.08
N GLU A 181 -26.37 14.35 -21.99
CA GLU A 181 -26.00 14.88 -23.30
C GLU A 181 -27.24 15.20 -24.14
N ARG A 182 -28.25 14.32 -24.12
CA ARG A 182 -29.51 14.53 -24.85
C ARG A 182 -30.26 15.75 -24.34
N THR A 183 -30.34 15.91 -23.01
CA THR A 183 -30.98 17.08 -22.40
C THR A 183 -30.19 18.35 -22.71
N PHE A 184 -28.85 18.30 -22.63
CA PHE A 184 -27.99 19.43 -22.96
C PHE A 184 -28.13 19.86 -24.43
N LYS A 185 -28.13 18.91 -25.38
CA LYS A 185 -28.36 19.20 -26.81
C LYS A 185 -29.71 19.87 -27.05
N LYS A 186 -30.77 19.41 -26.38
CA LYS A 186 -32.11 20.01 -26.46
C LYS A 186 -32.11 21.46 -25.94
N ILE A 187 -31.52 21.69 -24.76
CA ILE A 187 -31.41 23.03 -24.17
C ILE A 187 -30.58 23.95 -25.07
N ASN A 188 -29.45 23.47 -25.59
CA ASN A 188 -28.60 24.26 -26.48
C ASN A 188 -29.33 24.65 -27.77
N LYS A 189 -30.12 23.74 -28.36
CA LYS A 189 -30.96 24.05 -29.53
C LYS A 189 -32.00 25.13 -29.19
N GLN A 190 -32.74 24.96 -28.08
CA GLN A 190 -33.72 25.96 -27.62
C GLN A 190 -33.07 27.33 -27.36
N TRP A 191 -31.88 27.34 -26.78
CA TRP A 191 -31.12 28.56 -26.54
C TRP A 191 -30.74 29.26 -27.85
N LYS A 192 -30.22 28.50 -28.84
CA LYS A 192 -29.92 29.05 -30.18
C LYS A 192 -31.17 29.59 -30.87
N ASP A 193 -32.27 28.85 -30.82
CA ASP A 193 -33.55 29.25 -31.43
C ASP A 193 -34.08 30.55 -30.80
N ASN A 194 -34.01 30.68 -29.47
CA ASN A 194 -34.37 31.91 -28.77
C ASN A 194 -33.43 33.08 -29.10
N LEU A 195 -32.14 32.82 -29.28
CA LEU A 195 -31.15 33.83 -29.60
C LEU A 195 -31.39 34.39 -31.01
N VAL A 196 -31.67 33.52 -31.97
CA VAL A 196 -32.08 33.92 -33.34
C VAL A 196 -33.39 34.70 -33.30
N LYS A 197 -34.38 34.23 -32.52
CA LYS A 197 -35.67 34.92 -32.39
C LYS A 197 -35.49 36.34 -31.84
N ASN A 198 -34.69 36.51 -30.79
CA ASN A 198 -34.43 37.83 -30.19
C ASN A 198 -33.70 38.78 -31.15
N LEU A 199 -32.78 38.26 -31.97
CA LEU A 199 -32.12 39.06 -33.01
C LEU A 199 -33.11 39.51 -34.09
N LEU A 200 -34.03 38.64 -34.50
CA LEU A 200 -35.04 38.97 -35.53
C LEU A 200 -36.14 39.92 -35.03
N THR A 201 -36.45 39.94 -33.73
CA THR A 201 -37.42 40.88 -33.14
C THR A 201 -36.80 42.17 -32.62
N GLY A 202 -35.47 42.32 -32.66
CA GLY A 202 -34.76 43.51 -32.19
C GLY A 202 -34.47 44.56 -33.28
N ASP A 203 -34.86 44.28 -34.53
CA ASP A 203 -34.67 45.15 -35.71
C ASP A 203 -35.98 45.90 -36.12
N GLU A 204 -37.01 45.91 -35.26
CA GLU A 204 -38.19 46.79 -35.37
C GLU A 204 -38.12 47.94 -34.35
#